data_AF-A0A9P9DDG2-F1
#
_entry.id   AF-A0A9P9DDG2-F1
#
_cell.length_a   1.000
_cell.length_b   1.000
_cell.length_c   1.000
_cell.angle_alpha   90.00
_cell.angle_beta   90.00
_cell.angle_gamma   90.00
#
_symmetry.space_group_name_H-M   'P 1'
#
loop_
_entity.id
_entity.type
_entity.pdbx_description
1 polymer ?
#
loop_
_entity_poly.entity_id
_entity_poly.type
_entity_poly.pdbx_seq_one_letter_code
_entity_poly.pdbx_strand_id
1 'polypeptide(L)'
;MHFCQLLATLLGVSSLTRRVAADLTVTKDLHSFGGVNFPGLQFLNPYERNEAIRKIVESNVRVVRLFIRPYEKHPDPELEIGSFARGLLDIFDDTLAAIHHISKGKVKVIIAPHDAHGIRNTNNVPCDAYCDKLNGAFLDFYTLDEYRTYYKTRLEVFFKEYPSRNFDGRSWSTLNEVILGVDVQNEPWSGIFPIVAGETWLCDIATHLKDGLGLGENNIAVISGGISGAQSVDSFQNFPDSAFDCKALDVIAFHGYYEQKEDETAGTPWLKLFTPGNTLTARAHKENKLLLVEEMSYVNTELGLHYKKQAIWDQGNALNYRGIPWLYSQLTTSSEGTTSRVSIVNDPKIAAIGALKNTLQLASRSRSNFNWAPYISRLDGGLNNATSARLNPYVLEQSDCTFGCEGWLCDSADGCTPDLNCKNSICTKPAESQPGQVGADCNSKAVCQEHLRCEDKVCQPCIARFSKLPANIRLRANPHDKDGACHPDSDFPFLMRNICNKPLPFHSPARRGNPCTSIAHCDINEFCDWGLCKPCTEGCLGMTCRTNNKCKSGFCNNYGFCDLPGLKKVAHGPGAWAGKKPKEAERGQAGGTKGNKVLDVPVKVNIPKDKVMETGKAVPT
;
A
#
# COMPACT_ATOMS: atom_id res chain seq x y z
N MET A 1 7.77 60.92 9.12
CA MET A 1 8.14 59.51 9.37
C MET A 1 6.93 58.60 9.11
N HIS A 2 6.49 58.41 7.86
CA HIS A 2 5.27 57.61 7.58
C HIS A 2 5.39 56.61 6.40
N PHE A 3 6.54 56.52 5.73
CA PHE A 3 6.70 55.62 4.57
C PHE A 3 7.10 54.18 4.94
N CYS A 4 7.71 53.95 6.10
CA CYS A 4 8.19 52.62 6.51
C CYS A 4 7.11 51.69 7.11
N GLN A 5 5.98 52.22 7.60
CA GLN A 5 4.93 51.39 8.20
C GLN A 5 4.03 50.70 7.17
N LEU A 6 3.89 51.25 5.95
CA LEU A 6 3.09 50.65 4.86
C LEU A 6 3.76 49.42 4.22
N LEU A 7 5.10 49.33 4.25
CA LEU A 7 5.83 48.15 3.76
C LEU A 7 5.77 46.98 4.75
N ALA A 8 5.64 47.26 6.06
CA ALA A 8 5.50 46.22 7.08
C ALA A 8 4.17 45.46 7.00
N THR A 9 3.07 46.13 6.59
CA THR A 9 1.76 45.50 6.43
C THR A 9 1.60 44.70 5.14
N LEU A 10 2.36 45.02 4.08
CA LEU A 10 2.34 44.27 2.81
C LEU A 10 3.16 42.96 2.84
N LEU A 11 4.15 42.84 3.73
CA LEU A 11 4.93 41.62 3.93
C LEU A 11 4.31 40.65 4.96
N GLY A 12 3.22 41.05 5.64
CA GLY A 12 2.58 40.28 6.71
C GLY A 12 1.43 39.35 6.30
N VAL A 13 1.00 39.35 5.03
CA VAL A 13 -0.24 38.64 4.60
C VAL A 13 0.04 37.39 3.74
N SER A 14 1.23 37.29 3.13
CA SER A 14 1.63 36.15 2.30
C SER A 14 2.01 34.87 3.07
N SER A 15 2.06 34.92 4.41
CA SER A 15 2.45 33.79 5.28
C SER A 15 1.29 33.06 5.95
N LEU A 16 0.06 33.61 5.92
CA LEU A 16 -1.06 33.13 6.75
C LEU A 16 -2.15 32.31 6.03
N THR A 17 -2.05 32.11 4.71
CA THR A 17 -2.92 31.14 4.01
C THR A 17 -2.14 30.33 2.96
N ARG A 18 -1.35 29.33 3.42
CA ARG A 18 -1.12 28.15 2.57
C ARG A 18 -2.49 27.52 2.33
N ARG A 19 -3.08 27.76 1.16
CA ARG A 19 -4.31 27.10 0.72
C ARG A 19 -4.02 25.60 0.68
N VAL A 20 -4.51 24.88 1.68
CA VAL A 20 -4.47 23.41 1.68
C VAL A 20 -5.56 22.95 0.72
N ALA A 21 -5.23 22.99 -0.58
CA ALA A 21 -5.95 22.17 -1.52
C ALA A 21 -5.79 20.72 -1.05
N ALA A 22 -6.89 19.97 -0.96
CA ALA A 22 -6.74 18.53 -1.00
C ALA A 22 -6.13 18.23 -2.36
N ASP A 23 -4.99 17.57 -2.37
CA ASP A 23 -4.28 17.24 -3.59
C ASP A 23 -4.02 15.74 -3.59
N LEU A 24 -4.11 15.12 -4.78
CA LEU A 24 -3.70 13.74 -4.95
C LEU A 24 -2.18 13.61 -4.92
N THR A 25 -1.45 14.73 -5.08
CA THR A 25 -0.01 14.80 -4.89
C THR A 25 0.40 14.87 -3.42
N VAL A 26 1.58 14.34 -3.14
CA VAL A 26 2.19 14.36 -1.82
C VAL A 26 2.89 15.70 -1.59
N THR A 27 2.29 16.56 -0.76
CA THR A 27 2.69 17.97 -0.63
C THR A 27 3.87 18.23 0.34
N LYS A 28 4.27 17.23 1.14
CA LYS A 28 5.37 17.37 2.11
C LYS A 28 6.74 17.01 1.51
N ASP A 29 7.79 17.71 1.95
CA ASP A 29 9.21 17.41 1.63
C ASP A 29 9.79 16.30 2.53
N LEU A 30 9.13 15.14 2.56
CA LEU A 30 9.57 13.94 3.27
C LEU A 30 9.83 12.83 2.23
N HIS A 31 10.76 11.92 2.51
CA HIS A 31 11.08 10.82 1.59
C HIS A 31 10.19 9.61 1.87
N SER A 32 9.72 8.97 0.79
CA SER A 32 9.30 7.57 0.82
C SER A 32 10.51 6.64 0.62
N PHE A 33 10.28 5.33 0.63
CA PHE A 33 11.30 4.34 0.30
C PHE A 33 10.69 3.06 -0.27
N GLY A 34 11.51 2.29 -0.97
CA GLY A 34 11.18 0.94 -1.43
C GLY A 34 12.11 -0.09 -0.80
N GLY A 35 11.62 -1.30 -0.61
CA GLY A 35 12.37 -2.41 -0.02
C GLY A 35 11.88 -3.78 -0.47
N VAL A 36 12.29 -4.82 0.24
CA VAL A 36 12.05 -6.22 -0.13
C VAL A 36 11.92 -7.15 1.08
N ASN A 37 11.12 -8.20 0.94
CA ASN A 37 11.15 -9.37 1.82
C ASN A 37 12.11 -10.40 1.23
N PHE A 38 12.93 -11.02 2.07
CA PHE A 38 13.77 -12.15 1.65
C PHE A 38 13.88 -13.19 2.79
N PRO A 39 12.84 -14.03 2.99
CA PRO A 39 12.75 -14.93 4.14
C PRO A 39 13.92 -15.91 4.32
N GLY A 40 14.61 -16.28 3.24
CA GLY A 40 15.76 -17.18 3.26
C GLY A 40 17.14 -16.51 3.28
N LEU A 41 17.24 -15.16 3.32
CA LEU A 41 18.51 -14.45 3.11
C LEU A 41 19.58 -14.85 4.13
N GLN A 42 19.20 -14.95 5.40
CA GLN A 42 20.09 -15.29 6.50
C GLN A 42 20.62 -16.73 6.41
N PHE A 43 19.87 -17.64 5.77
CA PHE A 43 20.21 -19.07 5.66
C PHE A 43 21.05 -19.41 4.42
N LEU A 44 21.27 -18.45 3.51
CA LEU A 44 22.27 -18.59 2.46
C LEU A 44 23.69 -18.72 3.07
N ASN A 45 24.60 -19.42 2.39
CA ASN A 45 25.98 -19.47 2.85
C ASN A 45 26.59 -18.03 2.85
N PRO A 46 27.59 -17.74 3.71
CA PRO A 46 28.05 -16.35 3.90
C PRO A 46 28.51 -15.64 2.63
N TYR A 47 29.05 -16.36 1.64
CA TYR A 47 29.43 -15.79 0.35
C TYR A 47 28.20 -15.41 -0.48
N GLU A 48 27.27 -16.35 -0.70
CA GLU A 48 26.01 -16.11 -1.42
C GLU A 48 25.15 -15.03 -0.77
N ARG A 49 25.05 -15.05 0.57
CA ARG A 49 24.36 -14.02 1.35
C ARG A 49 24.95 -12.64 1.06
N ASN A 50 26.28 -12.50 1.10
CA ASN A 50 26.95 -11.22 0.88
C ASN A 50 26.84 -10.76 -0.59
N GLU A 51 26.86 -11.67 -1.57
CA GLU A 51 26.59 -11.34 -2.98
C GLU A 51 25.13 -10.92 -3.21
N ALA A 52 24.18 -11.59 -2.58
CA ALA A 52 22.77 -11.19 -2.60
C ALA A 52 22.59 -9.80 -1.99
N ILE A 53 23.18 -9.52 -0.82
CA ILE A 53 23.13 -8.19 -0.17
C ILE A 53 23.74 -7.11 -1.06
N ARG A 54 24.87 -7.34 -1.74
CA ARG A 54 25.43 -6.38 -2.70
C ARG A 54 24.44 -6.05 -3.81
N LYS A 55 23.86 -7.07 -4.45
CA LYS A 55 22.85 -6.88 -5.52
C LYS A 55 21.57 -6.20 -5.02
N ILE A 56 21.17 -6.43 -3.76
CA ILE A 56 20.07 -5.72 -3.09
C ILE A 56 20.40 -4.22 -2.94
N VAL A 57 21.59 -3.89 -2.43
CA VAL A 57 22.06 -2.49 -2.28
C VAL A 57 22.15 -1.79 -3.65
N GLU A 58 22.69 -2.45 -4.66
CA GLU A 58 22.72 -1.97 -6.06
C GLU A 58 21.32 -1.74 -6.66
N SER A 59 20.29 -2.36 -6.10
CA SER A 59 18.90 -2.21 -6.55
C SER A 59 18.20 -0.97 -5.97
N ASN A 60 18.89 -0.13 -5.20
CA ASN A 60 18.33 0.99 -4.42
C ASN A 60 17.29 0.57 -3.36
N VAL A 61 17.35 -0.68 -2.90
CA VAL A 61 16.61 -1.11 -1.69
C VAL A 61 17.04 -0.24 -0.51
N ARG A 62 16.06 0.15 0.32
CA ARG A 62 16.29 0.86 1.59
C ARG A 62 16.00 0.03 2.82
N VAL A 63 15.13 -0.98 2.70
CA VAL A 63 14.69 -1.83 3.80
C VAL A 63 14.63 -3.28 3.33
N VAL A 64 15.17 -4.19 4.14
CA VAL A 64 15.01 -5.64 3.97
C VAL A 64 14.19 -6.17 5.15
N ARG A 65 13.14 -6.94 4.91
CA ARG A 65 12.39 -7.63 5.96
C ARG A 65 12.87 -9.08 6.10
N LEU A 66 13.27 -9.43 7.32
CA LEU A 66 13.77 -10.74 7.73
C LEU A 66 12.74 -11.43 8.65
N PHE A 67 12.72 -12.76 8.64
CA PHE A 67 11.72 -13.57 9.31
C PHE A 67 12.39 -14.56 10.25
N ILE A 68 12.08 -14.48 11.54
CA ILE A 68 12.49 -15.46 12.55
C ILE A 68 11.35 -16.48 12.69
N ARG A 69 11.47 -17.56 11.91
CA ARG A 69 10.52 -18.68 11.80
C ARG A 69 11.26 -19.92 11.26
N PRO A 70 10.70 -21.14 11.35
CA PRO A 70 11.22 -22.29 10.61
C PRO A 70 11.31 -22.01 9.09
N TYR A 71 12.40 -22.43 8.45
CA TYR A 71 12.63 -22.23 7.02
C TYR A 71 13.35 -23.41 6.38
N GLU A 72 12.67 -24.13 5.49
CA GLU A 72 13.17 -25.32 4.79
C GLU A 72 13.73 -26.40 5.75
N LYS A 73 15.06 -26.43 5.94
CA LYS A 73 15.77 -27.36 6.83
C LYS A 73 16.27 -26.71 8.13
N HIS A 74 16.06 -25.41 8.29
CA HIS A 74 16.45 -24.65 9.47
C HIS A 74 15.24 -24.58 10.41
N PRO A 75 15.34 -25.09 11.66
CA PRO A 75 14.27 -24.95 12.64
C PRO A 75 14.19 -23.50 13.13
N ASP A 76 13.14 -23.18 13.89
CA ASP A 76 13.07 -21.93 14.62
C ASP A 76 14.20 -21.82 15.68
N PRO A 77 14.69 -20.62 16.03
CA PRO A 77 15.60 -20.46 17.16
C PRO A 77 15.03 -20.92 18.52
N GLU A 78 13.71 -20.94 18.70
CA GLU A 78 13.03 -21.57 19.84
C GLU A 78 12.64 -23.00 19.47
N LEU A 79 13.46 -23.98 19.87
CA LEU A 79 13.29 -25.39 19.51
C LEU A 79 12.14 -26.04 20.30
N GLU A 80 12.02 -25.63 21.56
CA GLU A 80 10.92 -25.95 22.48
C GLU A 80 10.60 -24.63 23.20
N ILE A 81 9.38 -24.46 23.72
CA ILE A 81 8.99 -23.18 24.35
C ILE A 81 9.92 -22.87 25.53
N GLY A 82 10.58 -21.71 25.49
CA GLY A 82 11.59 -21.29 26.47
C GLY A 82 13.00 -21.86 26.26
N SER A 83 13.25 -22.62 25.18
CA SER A 83 14.54 -23.25 24.86
C SER A 83 15.12 -22.70 23.57
N PHE A 84 16.15 -21.84 23.69
CA PHE A 84 16.64 -21.01 22.60
C PHE A 84 18.02 -21.44 22.07
N ALA A 85 18.08 -21.85 20.81
CA ALA A 85 19.28 -22.19 20.08
C ALA A 85 20.05 -20.93 19.64
N ARG A 86 20.88 -20.39 20.55
CA ARG A 86 21.71 -19.20 20.32
C ARG A 86 22.50 -19.22 19.01
N GLY A 87 23.00 -20.39 18.58
CA GLY A 87 23.72 -20.53 17.31
C GLY A 87 22.90 -20.21 16.06
N LEU A 88 21.55 -20.23 16.14
CA LEU A 88 20.67 -19.76 15.07
C LEU A 88 20.50 -18.23 15.13
N LEU A 89 20.47 -17.62 16.32
CA LEU A 89 20.46 -16.16 16.47
C LEU A 89 21.75 -15.51 15.92
N ASP A 90 22.90 -16.17 16.09
CA ASP A 90 24.17 -15.78 15.46
C ASP A 90 24.09 -15.65 13.92
N ILE A 91 23.25 -16.45 13.26
CA ILE A 91 23.05 -16.40 11.80
C ILE A 91 22.28 -15.13 11.41
N PHE A 92 21.28 -14.73 12.21
CA PHE A 92 20.57 -13.46 12.04
C PHE A 92 21.50 -12.27 12.34
N ASP A 93 22.29 -12.33 13.43
CA ASP A 93 23.24 -11.28 13.82
C ASP A 93 24.28 -11.00 12.72
N ASP A 94 24.88 -12.06 12.16
CA ASP A 94 25.78 -11.98 11.01
C ASP A 94 25.12 -11.36 9.77
N THR A 95 23.82 -11.58 9.59
CA THR A 95 23.05 -11.07 8.46
C THR A 95 22.74 -9.57 8.66
N LEU A 96 22.40 -9.15 9.87
CA LEU A 96 22.30 -7.73 10.25
C LEU A 96 23.64 -7.02 10.02
N ALA A 97 24.75 -7.60 10.51
CA ALA A 97 26.09 -7.07 10.33
C ALA A 97 26.49 -6.96 8.85
N ALA A 98 26.21 -7.98 8.04
CA ALA A 98 26.47 -7.95 6.60
C ALA A 98 25.65 -6.87 5.88
N ILE A 99 24.36 -6.72 6.19
CA ILE A 99 23.49 -5.67 5.62
C ILE A 99 24.02 -4.28 6.01
N HIS A 100 24.34 -4.06 7.29
CA HIS A 100 24.86 -2.79 7.76
C HIS A 100 26.20 -2.42 7.10
N HIS A 101 27.16 -3.35 7.09
CA HIS A 101 28.51 -3.13 6.55
C HIS A 101 28.49 -2.92 5.03
N ILE A 102 27.85 -3.82 4.27
CA ILE A 102 27.84 -3.76 2.80
C ILE A 102 27.07 -2.52 2.31
N SER A 103 25.95 -2.17 2.97
CA SER A 103 25.20 -0.96 2.62
C SER A 103 25.80 0.35 3.15
N LYS A 104 26.80 0.27 4.05
CA LYS A 104 27.33 1.40 4.83
C LYS A 104 26.22 2.15 5.59
N GLY A 105 25.35 1.40 6.26
CA GLY A 105 24.20 1.90 7.02
C GLY A 105 23.06 2.51 6.18
N LYS A 106 23.10 2.42 4.84
CA LYS A 106 22.05 2.97 3.96
C LYS A 106 20.80 2.10 3.86
N VAL A 107 20.94 0.80 4.12
CA VAL A 107 19.86 -0.17 4.22
C VAL A 107 19.59 -0.48 5.68
N LYS A 108 18.31 -0.50 6.04
CA LYS A 108 17.82 -0.94 7.35
C LYS A 108 17.10 -2.28 7.26
N VAL A 109 16.79 -2.86 8.40
CA VAL A 109 16.11 -4.15 8.54
C VAL A 109 14.79 -3.99 9.30
N ILE A 110 13.74 -4.65 8.83
CA ILE A 110 12.56 -4.97 9.64
C ILE A 110 12.67 -6.44 10.05
N ILE A 111 12.39 -6.74 11.32
CA ILE A 111 12.41 -8.11 11.84
C ILE A 111 10.98 -8.52 12.18
N ALA A 112 10.49 -9.57 11.52
CA ALA A 112 9.33 -10.33 11.98
C ALA A 112 9.82 -11.42 12.95
N PRO A 113 9.62 -11.30 14.28
CA PRO A 113 10.24 -12.19 15.27
C PRO A 113 9.53 -13.55 15.42
N HIS A 114 8.39 -13.71 14.77
CA HIS A 114 7.58 -14.92 14.70
C HIS A 114 6.60 -14.80 13.53
N ASP A 115 6.03 -15.93 13.08
CA ASP A 115 5.07 -15.99 11.98
C ASP A 115 3.76 -16.70 12.36
N ALA A 116 2.60 -16.09 12.07
CA ALA A 116 1.29 -16.69 12.30
C ALA A 116 1.01 -17.94 11.43
N HIS A 117 1.84 -18.19 10.41
CA HIS A 117 1.83 -19.45 9.67
C HIS A 117 2.56 -20.59 10.39
N GLY A 118 3.55 -20.27 11.25
CA GLY A 118 4.33 -21.23 12.03
C GLY A 118 3.47 -21.98 13.04
N ILE A 119 2.70 -21.24 13.88
CA ILE A 119 1.68 -21.75 14.82
C ILE A 119 0.59 -22.64 14.18
N ARG A 120 0.56 -22.76 12.84
CA ARG A 120 -0.49 -23.46 12.07
C ARG A 120 0.02 -24.46 11.04
N ASN A 121 1.34 -24.52 10.79
CA ASN A 121 1.93 -25.28 9.68
C ASN A 121 1.25 -24.97 8.32
N THR A 122 1.19 -23.68 7.95
CA THR A 122 0.51 -23.20 6.73
C THR A 122 1.46 -22.41 5.82
N ASN A 123 1.05 -22.10 4.58
CA ASN A 123 1.83 -21.28 3.64
C ASN A 123 3.29 -21.76 3.41
N ASN A 124 3.51 -23.08 3.51
CA ASN A 124 4.82 -23.73 3.47
C ASN A 124 5.81 -23.30 4.58
N VAL A 125 5.30 -22.78 5.70
CA VAL A 125 6.05 -22.57 6.94
C VAL A 125 5.84 -23.78 7.85
N PRO A 126 6.89 -24.53 8.23
CA PRO A 126 6.78 -25.65 9.17
C PRO A 126 6.19 -25.24 10.53
N CYS A 127 5.64 -26.25 11.22
CA CYS A 127 5.19 -26.15 12.62
C CYS A 127 6.37 -25.72 13.53
N ASP A 128 6.11 -24.78 14.43
CA ASP A 128 7.06 -24.32 15.47
C ASP A 128 6.69 -24.85 16.88
N ALA A 129 7.49 -24.50 17.89
CA ALA A 129 7.25 -24.95 19.28
C ALA A 129 5.88 -24.53 19.85
N TYR A 130 5.28 -23.45 19.34
CA TYR A 130 3.92 -23.04 19.71
C TYR A 130 2.88 -23.91 19.01
N CYS A 131 3.03 -24.13 17.70
CA CYS A 131 2.20 -25.03 16.90
C CYS A 131 2.06 -26.43 17.55
N ASP A 132 3.18 -27.03 17.96
CA ASP A 132 3.20 -28.33 18.62
C ASP A 132 2.46 -28.31 19.97
N LYS A 133 2.70 -27.30 20.83
CA LYS A 133 2.04 -27.20 22.14
C LYS A 133 0.55 -26.88 22.04
N LEU A 134 0.15 -26.05 21.06
CA LEU A 134 -1.24 -25.66 20.79
C LEU A 134 -2.07 -26.82 20.22
N ASN A 135 -1.44 -27.83 19.60
CA ASN A 135 -2.09 -29.02 19.05
C ASN A 135 -3.34 -28.68 18.20
N GLY A 136 -3.20 -27.68 17.32
CA GLY A 136 -4.27 -27.17 16.45
C GLY A 136 -5.19 -26.09 17.05
N ALA A 137 -5.16 -25.83 18.36
CA ALA A 137 -5.92 -24.76 19.01
C ALA A 137 -5.27 -23.37 18.85
N PHE A 138 -4.79 -23.04 17.65
CA PHE A 138 -3.88 -21.90 17.41
C PHE A 138 -4.41 -20.51 17.83
N LEU A 139 -5.72 -20.33 18.03
CA LEU A 139 -6.27 -19.08 18.56
C LEU A 139 -5.87 -18.83 20.03
N ASP A 140 -5.57 -19.89 20.78
CA ASP A 140 -5.17 -19.83 22.19
C ASP A 140 -3.84 -19.10 22.39
N PHE A 141 -2.99 -19.05 21.35
CA PHE A 141 -1.79 -18.22 21.29
C PHE A 141 -2.07 -16.73 21.57
N TYR A 142 -3.22 -16.25 21.13
CA TYR A 142 -3.61 -14.85 21.21
C TYR A 142 -4.49 -14.56 22.44
N THR A 143 -5.30 -15.53 22.88
CA THR A 143 -6.30 -15.35 23.93
C THR A 143 -5.80 -15.71 25.33
N LEU A 144 -4.93 -16.72 25.48
CA LEU A 144 -4.47 -17.20 26.79
C LEU A 144 -3.21 -16.45 27.26
N ASP A 145 -3.20 -16.07 28.54
CA ASP A 145 -2.09 -15.36 29.18
C ASP A 145 -0.79 -16.17 29.23
N GLU A 146 -0.88 -17.51 29.23
CA GLU A 146 0.26 -18.42 29.21
C GLU A 146 1.10 -18.23 27.93
N TYR A 147 0.48 -18.33 26.75
CA TYR A 147 1.17 -18.16 25.46
C TYR A 147 1.64 -16.72 25.23
N ARG A 148 0.87 -15.73 25.69
CA ARG A 148 1.30 -14.33 25.74
C ARG A 148 2.57 -14.15 26.56
N THR A 149 2.71 -14.86 27.70
CA THR A 149 3.90 -14.79 28.56
C THR A 149 5.11 -15.47 27.90
N TYR A 150 4.93 -16.65 27.30
CA TYR A 150 6.00 -17.30 26.53
C TYR A 150 6.47 -16.45 25.36
N TYR A 151 5.54 -15.84 24.62
CA TYR A 151 5.90 -15.00 23.49
C TYR A 151 6.66 -13.74 23.93
N LYS A 152 6.30 -13.11 25.06
CA LYS A 152 7.11 -12.04 25.66
C LYS A 152 8.51 -12.53 26.07
N THR A 153 8.63 -13.74 26.63
CA THR A 153 9.93 -14.34 26.96
C THR A 153 10.80 -14.51 25.71
N ARG A 154 10.26 -15.03 24.60
CA ARG A 154 10.94 -15.11 23.30
C ARG A 154 11.45 -13.74 22.83
N LEU A 155 10.59 -12.71 22.90
CA LEU A 155 10.96 -11.36 22.49
C LEU A 155 12.05 -10.75 23.38
N GLU A 156 11.98 -10.95 24.70
CA GLU A 156 13.03 -10.54 25.65
C GLU A 156 14.36 -11.24 25.36
N VAL A 157 14.36 -12.56 25.16
CA VAL A 157 15.56 -13.33 24.79
C VAL A 157 16.19 -12.81 23.49
N PHE A 158 15.40 -12.59 22.44
CA PHE A 158 15.91 -12.16 21.14
C PHE A 158 16.42 -10.71 21.15
N PHE A 159 15.68 -9.79 21.74
CA PHE A 159 15.97 -8.36 21.60
C PHE A 159 16.77 -7.75 22.76
N LYS A 160 16.78 -8.38 23.93
CA LYS A 160 17.35 -7.81 25.16
C LYS A 160 18.44 -8.68 25.78
N GLU A 161 18.26 -10.00 25.84
CA GLU A 161 19.24 -10.90 26.47
C GLU A 161 20.33 -11.39 25.51
N TYR A 162 20.02 -11.62 24.23
CA TYR A 162 21.01 -12.02 23.22
C TYR A 162 22.06 -10.92 23.03
N PRO A 163 23.34 -11.15 23.40
CA PRO A 163 24.38 -10.14 23.25
C PRO A 163 25.01 -10.33 21.87
N SER A 164 24.81 -9.33 21.00
CA SER A 164 25.27 -9.36 19.62
C SER A 164 26.79 -9.55 19.53
N ARG A 165 27.23 -10.55 18.74
CA ARG A 165 28.66 -10.78 18.52
C ARG A 165 29.28 -9.79 17.53
N ASN A 166 28.47 -9.20 16.65
CA ASN A 166 28.91 -8.24 15.64
C ASN A 166 28.73 -6.76 16.04
N PHE A 167 28.01 -6.46 17.13
CA PHE A 167 27.74 -5.09 17.60
C PHE A 167 28.15 -4.87 19.08
N ASP A 168 29.36 -5.30 19.43
CA ASP A 168 30.03 -5.06 20.73
C ASP A 168 29.26 -5.58 21.96
N GLY A 169 28.52 -6.69 21.82
CA GLY A 169 27.72 -7.29 22.89
C GLY A 169 26.40 -6.56 23.17
N ARG A 170 26.07 -5.50 22.42
CA ARG A 170 24.80 -4.77 22.59
C ARG A 170 23.61 -5.66 22.23
N SER A 171 22.48 -5.39 22.88
CA SER A 171 21.21 -6.04 22.60
C SER A 171 20.59 -5.49 21.32
N TRP A 172 19.90 -6.34 20.55
CA TRP A 172 19.25 -5.91 19.28
C TRP A 172 18.26 -4.76 19.47
N SER A 173 17.64 -4.62 20.64
CA SER A 173 16.75 -3.50 20.98
C SER A 173 17.42 -2.12 20.94
N THR A 174 18.75 -2.05 20.91
CA THR A 174 19.53 -0.81 20.82
C THR A 174 20.14 -0.56 19.43
N LEU A 175 20.02 -1.50 18.49
CA LEU A 175 20.73 -1.47 17.20
C LEU A 175 20.02 -0.64 16.11
N ASN A 176 19.63 0.59 16.45
CA ASN A 176 18.93 1.48 15.53
C ASN A 176 19.77 1.88 14.30
N GLU A 177 21.09 1.64 14.31
CA GLU A 177 21.96 1.81 13.15
C GLU A 177 21.66 0.83 12.01
N VAL A 178 21.02 -0.31 12.30
CA VAL A 178 20.63 -1.34 11.31
C VAL A 178 19.16 -1.72 11.37
N ILE A 179 18.53 -1.80 12.54
CA ILE A 179 17.09 -2.13 12.67
C ILE A 179 16.25 -0.85 12.52
N LEU A 180 15.28 -0.87 11.61
CA LEU A 180 14.25 0.17 11.45
C LEU A 180 13.06 -0.10 12.38
N GLY A 181 12.64 -1.36 12.46
CA GLY A 181 11.47 -1.75 13.24
C GLY A 181 11.35 -3.26 13.45
N VAL A 182 10.43 -3.61 14.34
CA VAL A 182 10.08 -4.97 14.73
C VAL A 182 8.58 -5.14 14.59
N ASP A 183 8.15 -6.19 13.89
CA ASP A 183 6.73 -6.54 13.79
C ASP A 183 6.27 -7.18 15.10
N VAL A 184 5.02 -6.97 15.49
CA VAL A 184 4.40 -7.74 16.59
C VAL A 184 4.40 -9.24 16.28
N GLN A 185 4.24 -9.60 15.00
CA GLN A 185 4.29 -10.94 14.40
C GLN A 185 4.12 -10.77 12.88
N ASN A 186 4.54 -11.72 12.03
CA ASN A 186 4.07 -11.77 10.64
C ASN A 186 2.63 -12.31 10.55
N GLU A 187 1.76 -11.59 9.85
CA GLU A 187 0.32 -11.83 9.63
C GLU A 187 -0.46 -12.30 10.89
N PRO A 188 -0.44 -11.58 12.04
CA PRO A 188 -1.17 -12.03 13.23
C PRO A 188 -2.65 -12.25 12.89
N TRP A 189 -3.19 -13.40 13.27
CA TRP A 189 -4.52 -13.91 12.86
C TRP A 189 -4.71 -14.14 11.33
N SER A 190 -3.66 -14.47 10.56
CA SER A 190 -3.73 -14.69 9.09
C SER A 190 -4.99 -15.47 8.64
N GLY A 191 -5.79 -14.88 7.75
CA GLY A 191 -7.03 -15.46 7.24
C GLY A 191 -8.24 -15.42 8.19
N ILE A 192 -8.16 -14.71 9.32
CA ILE A 192 -9.23 -14.63 10.33
C ILE A 192 -9.58 -13.18 10.61
N PHE A 193 -10.85 -12.83 10.37
CA PHE A 193 -11.37 -11.50 10.58
C PHE A 193 -12.89 -11.56 10.85
N PRO A 194 -13.45 -10.77 11.77
CA PRO A 194 -12.78 -9.79 12.66
C PRO A 194 -12.02 -10.44 13.81
N ILE A 195 -11.01 -9.75 14.35
CA ILE A 195 -10.07 -10.25 15.38
C ILE A 195 -10.50 -9.96 16.83
N VAL A 196 -11.81 -9.76 17.10
CA VAL A 196 -12.35 -9.19 18.36
C VAL A 196 -11.78 -9.83 19.64
N ALA A 197 -11.57 -11.15 19.66
CA ALA A 197 -11.04 -11.87 20.82
C ALA A 197 -9.54 -11.64 21.09
N GLY A 198 -8.79 -11.14 20.10
CA GLY A 198 -7.34 -10.90 20.15
C GLY A 198 -6.94 -9.42 20.19
N GLU A 199 -7.87 -8.47 20.17
CA GLU A 199 -7.56 -7.03 20.09
C GLU A 199 -6.70 -6.53 21.26
N THR A 200 -6.82 -7.13 22.45
CA THR A 200 -5.96 -6.82 23.61
C THR A 200 -4.53 -7.33 23.46
N TRP A 201 -4.33 -8.49 22.82
CA TRP A 201 -3.01 -9.08 22.58
C TRP A 201 -2.15 -8.16 21.71
N LEU A 202 -2.74 -7.57 20.66
CA LEU A 202 -2.02 -6.68 19.74
C LEU A 202 -1.33 -5.54 20.48
N CYS A 203 -2.08 -4.83 21.34
CA CYS A 203 -1.51 -3.67 22.03
C CYS A 203 -0.64 -4.05 23.23
N ASP A 204 -0.92 -5.16 23.90
CA ASP A 204 -0.08 -5.68 24.98
C ASP A 204 1.32 -6.09 24.49
N ILE A 205 1.40 -6.82 23.37
CA ILE A 205 2.67 -7.16 22.73
C ILE A 205 3.37 -5.92 22.18
N ALA A 206 2.65 -5.01 21.52
CA ALA A 206 3.23 -3.77 21.03
C ALA A 206 3.81 -2.90 22.17
N THR A 207 3.12 -2.83 23.32
CA THR A 207 3.58 -2.11 24.52
C THR A 207 4.81 -2.78 25.13
N HIS A 208 4.85 -4.11 25.19
CA HIS A 208 6.03 -4.84 25.65
C HIS A 208 7.24 -4.59 24.74
N LEU A 209 7.06 -4.63 23.42
CA LEU A 209 8.10 -4.26 22.44
C LEU A 209 8.56 -2.80 22.63
N LYS A 210 7.62 -1.85 22.67
CA LYS A 210 7.91 -0.40 22.70
C LYS A 210 8.62 0.02 23.98
N ASP A 211 8.03 -0.33 25.13
CA ASP A 211 8.39 0.19 26.44
C ASP A 211 9.16 -0.85 27.27
N GLY A 212 8.73 -2.12 27.25
CA GLY A 212 9.34 -3.20 28.04
C GLY A 212 10.73 -3.64 27.57
N LEU A 213 10.97 -3.61 26.26
CA LEU A 213 12.25 -3.92 25.63
C LEU A 213 13.05 -2.67 25.20
N GLY A 214 12.46 -1.48 25.36
CA GLY A 214 13.12 -0.19 25.09
C GLY A 214 13.25 0.18 23.60
N LEU A 215 12.50 -0.44 22.68
CA LEU A 215 12.56 -0.07 21.25
C LEU A 215 12.17 1.40 21.02
N GLY A 216 11.22 1.92 21.81
CA GLY A 216 10.79 3.31 21.74
C GLY A 216 11.91 4.31 22.07
N GLU A 217 12.66 4.06 23.14
CA GLU A 217 13.78 4.90 23.57
C GLU A 217 14.92 4.92 22.54
N ASN A 218 15.10 3.81 21.83
CA ASN A 218 16.15 3.63 20.82
C ASN A 218 15.71 4.08 19.41
N ASN A 219 14.51 4.64 19.21
CA ASN A 219 13.97 4.97 17.88
C ASN A 219 13.90 3.77 16.92
N ILE A 220 13.50 2.60 17.43
CA ILE A 220 13.11 1.44 16.62
C ILE A 220 11.58 1.39 16.59
N ALA A 221 10.99 1.25 15.40
CA ALA A 221 9.55 1.25 15.21
C ALA A 221 8.90 -0.07 15.64
N VAL A 222 7.72 -0.02 16.24
CA VAL A 222 6.85 -1.19 16.42
C VAL A 222 5.80 -1.22 15.33
N ILE A 223 5.72 -2.35 14.62
CA ILE A 223 4.99 -2.52 13.35
C ILE A 223 3.89 -3.57 13.51
N SER A 224 2.71 -3.35 12.91
CA SER A 224 1.56 -4.25 13.06
C SER A 224 1.64 -5.59 12.31
N GLY A 225 2.55 -5.72 11.33
CA GLY A 225 2.84 -6.99 10.64
C GLY A 225 1.69 -7.61 9.84
N GLY A 226 0.83 -6.82 9.19
CA GLY A 226 -0.16 -7.35 8.25
C GLY A 226 -1.33 -8.09 8.90
N ILE A 227 -1.99 -7.48 9.88
CA ILE A 227 -3.09 -8.09 10.67
C ILE A 227 -4.12 -8.80 9.77
N SER A 228 -4.35 -10.09 10.04
CA SER A 228 -5.20 -11.02 9.30
C SER A 228 -4.79 -11.36 7.86
N GLY A 229 -3.60 -10.95 7.40
CA GLY A 229 -3.07 -11.24 6.06
C GLY A 229 -3.55 -10.26 4.99
N ALA A 230 -3.88 -10.75 3.80
CA ALA A 230 -4.14 -9.89 2.64
C ALA A 230 -5.36 -8.95 2.80
N GLN A 231 -5.12 -7.65 2.62
CA GLN A 231 -6.10 -6.58 2.62
C GLN A 231 -6.84 -6.48 1.28
N SER A 232 -8.17 -6.34 1.29
CA SER A 232 -8.94 -5.94 0.10
C SER A 232 -9.29 -4.45 0.14
N VAL A 233 -9.67 -3.86 -0.99
CA VAL A 233 -9.84 -2.40 -1.11
C VAL A 233 -10.96 -1.85 -0.22
N ASP A 234 -12.05 -2.62 -0.05
CA ASP A 234 -13.28 -2.18 0.61
C ASP A 234 -13.42 -2.67 2.07
N SER A 235 -12.32 -3.11 2.68
CA SER A 235 -12.28 -3.71 4.01
C SER A 235 -11.23 -3.06 4.92
N PHE A 236 -10.99 -3.59 6.11
CA PHE A 236 -10.12 -2.95 7.13
C PHE A 236 -9.33 -3.96 7.99
N GLN A 237 -8.98 -5.12 7.42
CA GLN A 237 -8.33 -6.22 8.14
C GLN A 237 -6.98 -5.83 8.75
N ASN A 238 -6.14 -5.13 7.98
CA ASN A 238 -4.82 -4.69 8.45
C ASN A 238 -4.89 -3.51 9.42
N PHE A 239 -6.05 -2.85 9.55
CA PHE A 239 -6.20 -1.59 10.28
C PHE A 239 -7.50 -1.49 11.12
N PRO A 240 -7.78 -2.48 11.99
CA PRO A 240 -8.90 -2.40 12.94
C PRO A 240 -8.70 -1.23 13.92
N ASP A 241 -9.77 -0.84 14.62
CA ASP A 241 -9.72 0.26 15.59
C ASP A 241 -8.62 0.03 16.65
N SER A 242 -8.47 -1.21 17.13
CA SER A 242 -7.43 -1.62 18.08
C SER A 242 -5.99 -1.35 17.63
N ALA A 243 -5.70 -1.40 16.33
CA ALA A 243 -4.37 -1.11 15.80
C ALA A 243 -4.06 0.39 15.78
N PHE A 244 -5.06 1.22 15.47
CA PHE A 244 -4.92 2.67 15.49
C PHE A 244 -4.90 3.25 16.91
N ASP A 245 -5.77 2.73 17.78
CA ASP A 245 -5.97 3.26 19.13
C ASP A 245 -4.83 2.82 20.07
N CYS A 246 -4.08 1.77 19.71
CA CYS A 246 -2.88 1.35 20.43
C CYS A 246 -1.72 2.35 20.26
N LYS A 247 -1.36 3.08 21.32
CA LYS A 247 -0.29 4.09 21.29
C LYS A 247 1.10 3.50 21.00
N ALA A 248 1.36 2.26 21.37
CA ALA A 248 2.66 1.61 21.23
C ALA A 248 3.02 1.20 19.79
N LEU A 249 2.03 1.06 18.90
CA LEU A 249 2.27 0.83 17.47
C LEU A 249 2.66 2.14 16.77
N ASP A 250 3.80 2.18 16.10
CA ASP A 250 4.24 3.33 15.30
C ASP A 250 3.75 3.23 13.85
N VAL A 251 3.74 2.01 13.31
CA VAL A 251 3.45 1.71 11.89
C VAL A 251 2.26 0.77 11.79
N ILE A 252 1.25 1.17 11.02
CA ILE A 252 0.22 0.26 10.51
C ILE A 252 0.70 -0.27 9.17
N ALA A 253 0.90 -1.56 9.09
CA ALA A 253 1.54 -2.22 7.97
C ALA A 253 0.61 -3.21 7.25
N PHE A 254 0.77 -3.27 5.93
CA PHE A 254 -0.22 -3.77 4.99
C PHE A 254 0.34 -4.88 4.10
N HIS A 255 -0.45 -5.95 3.94
CA HIS A 255 -0.21 -7.03 3.01
C HIS A 255 -1.25 -6.95 1.89
N GLY A 256 -0.83 -7.02 0.62
CA GLY A 256 -1.76 -6.99 -0.51
C GLY A 256 -1.20 -7.69 -1.74
N TYR A 257 -1.95 -8.69 -2.21
CA TYR A 257 -1.57 -9.50 -3.36
C TYR A 257 -2.58 -9.26 -4.48
N TYR A 258 -2.38 -8.17 -5.22
CA TYR A 258 -3.31 -7.74 -6.26
C TYR A 258 -2.89 -8.24 -7.63
N GLU A 259 -3.85 -8.86 -8.31
CA GLU A 259 -3.73 -9.34 -9.68
C GLU A 259 -4.13 -8.26 -10.70
N GLN A 260 -3.68 -8.43 -11.93
CA GLN A 260 -4.17 -7.67 -13.07
C GLN A 260 -5.44 -8.33 -13.63
N LYS A 261 -6.46 -7.53 -13.89
CA LYS A 261 -7.75 -7.92 -14.49
C LYS A 261 -7.90 -7.33 -15.88
N GLU A 262 -9.00 -7.65 -16.55
CA GLU A 262 -9.38 -7.04 -17.84
C GLU A 262 -9.55 -5.52 -17.73
N ASP A 263 -10.12 -5.06 -16.61
CA ASP A 263 -10.53 -3.68 -16.34
C ASP A 263 -9.77 -3.03 -15.16
N GLU A 264 -8.67 -3.63 -14.67
CA GLU A 264 -7.84 -3.06 -13.59
C GLU A 264 -6.37 -3.50 -13.70
N THR A 265 -5.42 -2.56 -13.56
CA THR A 265 -4.01 -2.93 -13.31
C THR A 265 -3.80 -3.42 -11.87
N ALA A 266 -2.75 -4.19 -11.64
CA ALA A 266 -2.35 -4.59 -10.28
C ALA A 266 -2.08 -3.38 -9.34
N GLY A 267 -1.74 -2.21 -9.89
CA GLY A 267 -1.55 -0.97 -9.12
C GLY A 267 -2.84 -0.24 -8.74
N THR A 268 -3.95 -0.51 -9.43
CA THR A 268 -5.23 0.20 -9.27
C THR A 268 -5.84 0.06 -7.87
N PRO A 269 -5.84 -1.13 -7.23
CA PRO A 269 -6.24 -1.28 -5.83
C PRO A 269 -5.44 -0.41 -4.84
N TRP A 270 -4.12 -0.28 -5.02
CA TRP A 270 -3.27 0.56 -4.16
C TRP A 270 -3.62 2.05 -4.27
N LEU A 271 -3.92 2.53 -5.48
CA LEU A 271 -4.39 3.92 -5.67
C LEU A 271 -5.72 4.19 -4.98
N LYS A 272 -6.64 3.22 -4.99
CA LYS A 272 -7.93 3.32 -4.30
C LYS A 272 -7.73 3.34 -2.77
N LEU A 273 -7.01 2.36 -2.23
CA LEU A 273 -6.79 2.18 -0.79
C LEU A 273 -6.04 3.34 -0.13
N PHE A 274 -5.00 3.88 -0.78
CA PHE A 274 -4.18 4.99 -0.24
C PHE A 274 -4.51 6.34 -0.89
N THR A 275 -5.78 6.56 -1.23
CA THR A 275 -6.28 7.87 -1.63
C THR A 275 -5.96 8.93 -0.56
N PRO A 276 -5.21 10.01 -0.87
CA PRO A 276 -4.88 11.05 0.10
C PRO A 276 -6.13 11.69 0.70
N GLY A 277 -6.23 11.65 2.02
CA GLY A 277 -7.35 12.19 2.78
C GLY A 277 -8.53 11.23 2.98
N ASN A 278 -8.54 10.04 2.40
CA ASN A 278 -9.58 9.05 2.76
C ASN A 278 -9.53 8.70 4.26
N THR A 279 -10.57 8.03 4.78
CA THR A 279 -10.65 7.64 6.20
C THR A 279 -9.34 7.02 6.73
N LEU A 280 -8.68 6.15 5.97
CA LEU A 280 -7.41 5.51 6.36
C LEU A 280 -6.27 6.52 6.54
N THR A 281 -5.95 7.29 5.50
CA THR A 281 -4.80 8.22 5.52
C THR A 281 -5.03 9.42 6.44
N ALA A 282 -6.28 9.91 6.55
CA ALA A 282 -6.65 10.96 7.49
C ALA A 282 -6.54 10.49 8.95
N ARG A 283 -7.01 9.27 9.26
CA ARG A 283 -6.86 8.69 10.61
C ARG A 283 -5.40 8.49 10.96
N ALA A 284 -4.57 7.99 10.04
CA ALA A 284 -3.13 7.84 10.27
C ALA A 284 -2.45 9.17 10.59
N HIS A 285 -2.81 10.26 9.91
CA HIS A 285 -2.30 11.59 10.25
C HIS A 285 -2.80 12.11 11.61
N LYS A 286 -4.05 11.84 12.00
CA LYS A 286 -4.59 12.27 13.30
C LYS A 286 -3.96 11.50 14.47
N GLU A 287 -3.90 10.18 14.37
CA GLU A 287 -3.40 9.29 15.43
C GLU A 287 -1.86 9.11 15.39
N ASN A 288 -1.17 9.96 14.61
CA ASN A 288 0.27 9.97 14.42
C ASN A 288 0.88 8.59 14.05
N LYS A 289 0.20 7.85 13.17
CA LYS A 289 0.67 6.57 12.64
C LYS A 289 1.37 6.74 11.29
N LEU A 290 2.38 5.91 11.06
CA LEU A 290 2.98 5.70 9.75
C LEU A 290 2.24 4.58 9.01
N LEU A 291 2.26 4.59 7.68
CA LEU A 291 1.67 3.56 6.82
C LEU A 291 2.77 2.92 5.95
N LEU A 292 2.81 1.58 5.89
CA LEU A 292 3.79 0.78 5.15
C LEU A 292 3.06 -0.36 4.41
N VAL A 293 3.35 -0.59 3.14
CA VAL A 293 2.98 -1.86 2.48
C VAL A 293 4.13 -2.84 2.64
N GLU A 294 4.10 -3.65 3.68
CA GLU A 294 5.23 -4.53 4.00
C GLU A 294 5.25 -5.81 3.15
N GLU A 295 4.14 -6.19 2.52
CA GLU A 295 4.12 -7.23 1.48
C GLU A 295 3.23 -6.86 0.29
N MET A 296 3.84 -6.71 -0.89
CA MET A 296 3.15 -6.70 -2.19
C MET A 296 3.87 -7.59 -3.20
N SER A 297 3.13 -8.28 -4.07
CA SER A 297 3.70 -9.32 -4.94
C SER A 297 2.99 -9.45 -6.30
N TYR A 298 3.67 -10.07 -7.27
CA TYR A 298 3.03 -10.54 -8.50
C TYR A 298 2.14 -11.75 -8.24
N VAL A 299 0.86 -11.63 -8.61
CA VAL A 299 -0.09 -12.75 -8.67
C VAL A 299 -0.15 -13.29 -10.09
N ASN A 300 0.01 -14.61 -10.26
CA ASN A 300 0.02 -15.23 -11.58
C ASN A 300 -1.40 -15.54 -12.08
N THR A 301 -1.84 -14.85 -13.13
CA THR A 301 -3.16 -15.02 -13.76
C THR A 301 -3.06 -15.72 -15.11
N GLU A 302 -4.21 -15.93 -15.76
CA GLU A 302 -4.32 -16.46 -17.14
C GLU A 302 -3.58 -15.59 -18.17
N LEU A 303 -3.35 -14.30 -17.87
CA LEU A 303 -2.55 -13.40 -18.69
C LEU A 303 -1.08 -13.87 -18.82
N GLY A 304 -0.56 -14.59 -17.81
CA GLY A 304 0.75 -15.25 -17.86
C GLY A 304 1.97 -14.35 -17.62
N LEU A 305 3.15 -14.98 -17.61
CA LEU A 305 4.37 -14.40 -17.02
C LEU A 305 4.95 -13.16 -17.72
N HIS A 306 4.55 -12.86 -18.95
CA HIS A 306 5.02 -11.65 -19.63
C HIS A 306 4.51 -10.36 -18.95
N TYR A 307 3.34 -10.43 -18.29
CA TYR A 307 2.80 -9.34 -17.48
C TYR A 307 3.48 -9.15 -16.12
N LYS A 308 4.38 -10.07 -15.70
CA LYS A 308 5.03 -9.97 -14.37
C LYS A 308 5.79 -8.66 -14.20
N LYS A 309 6.48 -8.17 -15.23
CA LYS A 309 7.15 -6.86 -15.20
C LYS A 309 6.13 -5.71 -15.09
N GLN A 310 5.05 -5.78 -15.87
CA GLN A 310 3.96 -4.80 -15.85
C GLN A 310 3.36 -4.67 -14.45
N ALA A 311 2.92 -5.78 -13.85
CA ALA A 311 2.28 -5.81 -12.54
C ALA A 311 3.20 -5.36 -11.39
N ILE A 312 4.48 -5.73 -11.41
CA ILE A 312 5.48 -5.25 -10.44
C ILE A 312 5.67 -3.73 -10.56
N TRP A 313 5.69 -3.22 -11.79
CA TRP A 313 5.78 -1.78 -12.03
C TRP A 313 4.55 -1.05 -11.54
N ASP A 314 3.35 -1.47 -11.95
CA ASP A 314 2.09 -0.79 -11.60
C ASP A 314 1.92 -0.66 -10.08
N GLN A 315 2.18 -1.73 -9.33
CA GLN A 315 2.10 -1.72 -7.87
C GLN A 315 3.11 -0.75 -7.23
N GLY A 316 4.39 -0.86 -7.59
CA GLY A 316 5.43 0.03 -7.05
C GLY A 316 5.21 1.50 -7.47
N ASN A 317 4.77 1.76 -8.69
CA ASN A 317 4.47 3.09 -9.22
C ASN A 317 3.26 3.72 -8.52
N ALA A 318 2.18 2.95 -8.30
CA ALA A 318 1.01 3.41 -7.55
C ALA A 318 1.38 3.82 -6.10
N LEU A 319 2.14 2.99 -5.40
CA LEU A 319 2.58 3.26 -4.02
C LEU A 319 3.58 4.42 -3.95
N ASN A 320 4.49 4.52 -4.92
CA ASN A 320 5.40 5.65 -5.10
C ASN A 320 4.65 6.98 -5.31
N TYR A 321 3.60 6.98 -6.12
CA TYR A 321 2.75 8.16 -6.37
C TYR A 321 1.94 8.57 -5.14
N ARG A 322 1.40 7.59 -4.39
CA ARG A 322 0.73 7.85 -3.09
C ARG A 322 1.70 8.20 -1.95
N GLY A 323 3.00 8.06 -2.16
CA GLY A 323 4.03 8.31 -1.16
C GLY A 323 3.99 7.36 0.04
N ILE A 324 3.52 6.14 -0.19
CA ILE A 324 3.49 5.06 0.79
C ILE A 324 4.73 4.20 0.58
N PRO A 325 5.60 4.03 1.59
CA PRO A 325 6.71 3.09 1.48
C PRO A 325 6.22 1.66 1.32
N TRP A 326 7.02 0.83 0.64
CA TRP A 326 6.59 -0.52 0.29
C TRP A 326 7.75 -1.52 0.22
N LEU A 327 7.46 -2.80 0.45
CA LEU A 327 8.40 -3.90 0.28
C LEU A 327 7.83 -4.97 -0.67
N TYR A 328 8.64 -5.41 -1.64
CA TYR A 328 8.25 -6.49 -2.53
C TYR A 328 8.41 -7.87 -1.87
N SER A 329 7.37 -8.70 -1.89
CA SER A 329 7.40 -10.09 -1.42
C SER A 329 7.45 -11.06 -2.63
N GLN A 330 8.51 -11.81 -2.87
CA GLN A 330 9.78 -11.91 -2.13
C GLN A 330 10.94 -12.03 -3.12
N LEU A 331 12.15 -11.67 -2.68
CA LEU A 331 13.37 -11.97 -3.42
C LEU A 331 13.79 -13.44 -3.25
N THR A 332 14.58 -13.92 -4.21
CA THR A 332 15.27 -15.22 -4.15
C THR A 332 16.59 -15.16 -4.92
N THR A 333 17.48 -16.14 -4.70
CA THR A 333 18.61 -16.46 -5.59
C THR A 333 18.27 -17.55 -6.61
N SER A 334 17.16 -18.27 -6.40
CA SER A 334 16.71 -19.40 -7.23
C SER A 334 15.99 -18.94 -8.51
N SER A 335 15.54 -19.91 -9.32
CA SER A 335 14.64 -19.65 -10.45
C SER A 335 13.28 -19.11 -9.98
N GLU A 336 12.70 -18.21 -10.77
CA GLU A 336 11.41 -17.58 -10.47
C GLU A 336 10.22 -18.49 -10.81
N GLY A 337 10.35 -19.33 -11.84
CA GLY A 337 9.25 -20.15 -12.38
C GLY A 337 8.01 -19.31 -12.70
N THR A 338 6.83 -19.84 -12.38
CA THR A 338 5.55 -19.13 -12.43
C THR A 338 5.22 -18.34 -11.16
N THR A 339 6.14 -18.25 -10.20
CA THR A 339 5.85 -17.73 -8.86
C THR A 339 5.99 -16.21 -8.76
N SER A 340 5.49 -15.66 -7.66
CA SER A 340 5.70 -14.26 -7.26
C SER A 340 7.17 -13.90 -7.01
N ARG A 341 8.05 -14.88 -6.78
CA ARG A 341 9.47 -14.65 -6.41
C ARG A 341 10.21 -13.91 -7.53
N VAL A 342 11.01 -12.91 -7.18
CA VAL A 342 11.91 -12.20 -8.12
C VAL A 342 13.35 -12.59 -7.83
N SER A 343 14.08 -13.06 -8.85
CA SER A 343 15.44 -13.52 -8.64
C SER A 343 16.42 -12.36 -8.73
N ILE A 344 17.16 -12.11 -7.65
CA ILE A 344 18.10 -10.99 -7.55
C ILE A 344 19.36 -11.17 -8.42
N VAL A 345 19.62 -12.41 -8.87
CA VAL A 345 20.80 -12.78 -9.66
C VAL A 345 20.56 -12.73 -11.18
N ASN A 346 19.30 -12.68 -11.64
CA ASN A 346 18.94 -12.65 -13.07
C ASN A 346 19.37 -11.35 -13.78
N ASP A 347 19.51 -11.39 -15.12
CA ASP A 347 19.76 -10.20 -15.93
C ASP A 347 18.55 -9.23 -15.85
N PRO A 348 18.72 -8.00 -15.33
CA PRO A 348 17.63 -7.02 -15.22
C PRO A 348 17.06 -6.55 -16.56
N LYS A 349 17.74 -6.75 -17.69
CA LYS A 349 17.15 -6.43 -19.01
C LYS A 349 16.00 -7.38 -19.34
N ILE A 350 16.16 -8.65 -18.99
CA ILE A 350 15.26 -9.74 -19.42
C ILE A 350 14.28 -10.12 -18.30
N ALA A 351 14.70 -10.18 -17.04
CA ALA A 351 13.90 -10.69 -15.93
C ALA A 351 13.12 -9.62 -15.15
N ALA A 352 12.22 -10.08 -14.26
CA ALA A 352 11.35 -9.24 -13.43
C ALA A 352 12.11 -8.24 -12.52
N ILE A 353 13.35 -8.58 -12.14
CA ILE A 353 14.22 -7.70 -11.34
C ILE A 353 14.51 -6.35 -12.01
N GLY A 354 14.40 -6.23 -13.34
CA GLY A 354 14.48 -4.95 -14.04
C GLY A 354 13.36 -3.98 -13.65
N ALA A 355 12.12 -4.45 -13.64
CA ALA A 355 10.96 -3.65 -13.25
C ALA A 355 11.03 -3.25 -11.77
N LEU A 356 11.40 -4.20 -10.90
CA LEU A 356 11.59 -3.95 -9.48
C LEU A 356 12.72 -2.94 -9.19
N LYS A 357 13.89 -3.06 -9.85
CA LYS A 357 14.99 -2.08 -9.72
C LYS A 357 14.55 -0.67 -10.10
N ASN A 358 13.75 -0.54 -11.15
CA ASN A 358 13.27 0.74 -11.63
C ASN A 358 12.24 1.37 -10.65
N THR A 359 11.28 0.59 -10.12
CA THR A 359 10.35 1.11 -9.08
C THR A 359 11.05 1.45 -7.78
N LEU A 360 12.04 0.67 -7.33
CA LEU A 360 12.88 0.97 -6.17
C LEU A 360 13.68 2.28 -6.36
N GLN A 361 14.26 2.48 -7.55
CA GLN A 361 14.96 3.72 -7.88
C GLN A 361 14.01 4.93 -7.83
N LEU A 362 12.78 4.80 -8.34
CA LEU A 362 11.76 5.84 -8.18
C LEU A 362 11.42 6.09 -6.70
N ALA A 363 11.20 5.02 -5.92
CA ALA A 363 10.84 5.10 -4.50
C ALA A 363 11.84 5.91 -3.69
N SER A 364 13.15 5.79 -3.98
CA SER A 364 14.22 6.56 -3.34
C SER A 364 14.09 8.09 -3.48
N ARG A 365 13.36 8.56 -4.51
CA ARG A 365 13.10 9.98 -4.81
C ARG A 365 11.63 10.36 -4.62
N SER A 366 10.75 9.42 -4.31
CA SER A 366 9.34 9.68 -4.07
C SER A 366 9.13 10.44 -2.77
N ARG A 367 8.15 11.34 -2.78
CA ARG A 367 7.70 12.09 -1.61
C ARG A 367 6.87 11.19 -0.70
N SER A 368 6.78 11.49 0.60
CA SER A 368 5.79 10.89 1.51
C SER A 368 5.05 11.97 2.32
N ASN A 369 3.80 11.70 2.70
CA ASN A 369 3.09 12.51 3.69
C ASN A 369 3.43 12.08 5.14
N PHE A 370 4.18 11.00 5.30
CA PHE A 370 4.57 10.37 6.58
C PHE A 370 6.05 10.65 6.89
N ASN A 371 6.37 10.99 8.14
CA ASN A 371 7.73 11.37 8.52
C ASN A 371 8.53 10.16 9.02
N TRP A 372 9.21 9.51 8.10
CA TRP A 372 10.07 8.35 8.38
C TRP A 372 11.47 8.70 8.90
N ALA A 373 11.81 9.98 9.01
CA ALA A 373 13.15 10.44 9.44
C ALA A 373 13.63 9.93 10.81
N PRO A 374 12.76 9.63 11.81
CA PRO A 374 13.21 9.02 13.07
C PRO A 374 13.80 7.60 12.91
N TYR A 375 13.33 6.85 11.91
CA TYR A 375 13.63 5.41 11.76
C TYR A 375 14.57 5.10 10.59
N ILE A 376 14.60 5.96 9.56
CA ILE A 376 15.48 5.78 8.40
C ILE A 376 15.99 7.11 7.85
N SER A 377 17.28 7.13 7.53
CA SER A 377 17.96 8.28 6.95
C SER A 377 17.43 8.61 5.54
N ARG A 378 17.36 9.91 5.24
CA ARG A 378 17.15 10.40 3.86
C ARG A 378 18.38 10.04 3.01
N LEU A 379 18.16 9.79 1.72
CA LEU A 379 19.27 9.65 0.77
C LEU A 379 19.68 11.03 0.23
N ASP A 380 20.95 11.14 -0.12
CA ASP A 380 21.50 12.28 -0.88
C ASP A 380 20.93 12.26 -2.31
N GLY A 381 19.76 12.86 -2.49
CA GLY A 381 19.07 12.94 -3.76
C GLY A 381 17.83 13.82 -3.65
N GLY A 382 17.65 14.71 -4.63
CA GLY A 382 16.48 15.58 -4.68
C GLY A 382 15.17 14.79 -4.78
N LEU A 383 14.14 15.26 -4.08
CA LEU A 383 12.79 14.72 -4.19
C LEU A 383 12.23 14.99 -5.60
N ASN A 384 11.53 14.00 -6.13
CA ASN A 384 10.79 14.09 -7.38
C ASN A 384 9.53 14.97 -7.16
N ASN A 385 9.28 15.92 -8.06
CA ASN A 385 8.06 16.75 -8.08
C ASN A 385 7.00 16.19 -9.04
N ALA A 386 6.91 14.87 -9.19
CA ALA A 386 5.89 14.26 -10.05
C ALA A 386 4.50 14.48 -9.44
N THR A 387 3.64 15.14 -10.21
CA THR A 387 2.25 15.45 -9.86
C THR A 387 1.27 14.39 -10.37
N SER A 388 1.77 13.28 -10.93
CA SER A 388 0.98 12.23 -11.56
C SER A 388 1.65 10.86 -11.44
N ALA A 389 0.85 9.79 -11.58
CA ALA A 389 1.35 8.44 -11.78
C ALA A 389 2.06 8.34 -13.14
N ARG A 390 3.21 7.68 -13.20
CA ARG A 390 3.94 7.51 -14.47
C ARG A 390 3.29 6.39 -15.29
N LEU A 391 3.29 6.54 -16.62
CA LEU A 391 2.94 5.43 -17.53
C LEU A 391 3.90 4.24 -17.34
N ASN A 392 3.45 3.05 -17.69
CA ASN A 392 4.17 1.81 -17.41
C ASN A 392 5.02 1.36 -18.63
N PRO A 393 6.37 1.39 -18.54
CA PRO A 393 7.27 1.07 -19.65
C PRO A 393 7.45 -0.44 -19.89
N TYR A 394 6.72 -1.27 -19.14
CA TYR A 394 6.72 -2.73 -19.26
C TYR A 394 5.34 -3.28 -19.64
N VAL A 395 4.39 -2.42 -19.99
CA VAL A 395 3.15 -2.85 -20.61
C VAL A 395 3.47 -3.71 -21.82
N LEU A 396 2.62 -4.72 -22.04
CA LEU A 396 2.19 -5.24 -23.35
C LEU A 396 2.19 -4.17 -24.43
N GLU A 397 3.39 -3.83 -24.87
CA GLU A 397 3.71 -2.98 -25.99
C GLU A 397 3.49 -1.44 -25.80
N GLN A 398 2.33 -0.89 -25.40
CA GLN A 398 1.96 0.58 -25.37
C GLN A 398 3.01 1.74 -25.48
N SER A 399 2.78 2.69 -26.42
CA SER A 399 3.49 3.99 -26.60
C SER A 399 2.76 5.16 -25.92
N ASP A 400 3.45 6.29 -25.84
CA ASP A 400 2.96 7.62 -25.43
C ASP A 400 1.65 8.09 -26.11
N CYS A 401 1.20 7.44 -27.18
CA CYS A 401 0.00 7.81 -27.93
C CYS A 401 -1.07 6.70 -27.97
N THR A 402 -0.76 5.51 -27.45
CA THR A 402 -1.80 4.51 -27.14
C THR A 402 -2.34 4.76 -25.75
N PHE A 403 -3.63 5.01 -25.71
CA PHE A 403 -4.36 5.26 -24.49
C PHE A 403 -4.48 4.03 -23.57
N GLY A 404 -4.49 4.26 -22.25
CA GLY A 404 -4.88 3.26 -21.27
C GLY A 404 -6.35 2.89 -21.36
N CYS A 405 -6.64 1.59 -21.21
CA CYS A 405 -8.00 1.05 -21.12
C CYS A 405 -8.65 1.38 -19.77
N GLU A 406 -9.88 0.95 -19.56
CA GLU A 406 -10.55 1.13 -18.27
C GLU A 406 -9.76 0.49 -17.11
N GLY A 407 -9.70 1.21 -15.99
CA GLY A 407 -8.94 0.91 -14.79
C GLY A 407 -7.41 0.96 -14.90
N TRP A 408 -6.86 1.44 -16.02
CA TRP A 408 -5.42 1.67 -16.16
C TRP A 408 -4.94 2.92 -15.44
N LEU A 409 -3.65 2.96 -15.06
CA LEU A 409 -3.05 4.13 -14.42
C LEU A 409 -2.86 5.26 -15.44
N CYS A 410 -3.16 6.50 -15.06
CA CYS A 410 -3.08 7.65 -15.96
C CYS A 410 -2.62 8.94 -15.25
N ASP A 411 -2.08 9.87 -16.03
CA ASP A 411 -1.63 11.19 -15.59
C ASP A 411 -2.54 12.34 -16.05
N SER A 412 -3.11 12.24 -17.25
CA SER A 412 -4.12 13.15 -17.79
C SER A 412 -5.10 12.42 -18.71
N ALA A 413 -6.17 13.08 -19.15
CA ALA A 413 -7.24 12.43 -19.93
C ALA A 413 -6.76 11.89 -21.29
N ASP A 414 -5.69 12.45 -21.86
CA ASP A 414 -5.01 11.91 -23.05
C ASP A 414 -4.15 10.66 -22.76
N GLY A 415 -4.11 10.18 -21.51
CA GLY A 415 -3.62 8.86 -21.12
C GLY A 415 -4.70 7.77 -21.07
N CYS A 416 -5.95 8.07 -21.41
CA CYS A 416 -7.09 7.14 -21.39
C CYS A 416 -7.86 7.15 -22.72
N THR A 417 -8.55 6.05 -23.08
CA THR A 417 -9.20 5.96 -24.41
C THR A 417 -10.24 7.07 -24.59
N PRO A 418 -10.61 7.47 -25.83
CA PRO A 418 -11.43 8.67 -26.08
C PRO A 418 -12.81 8.70 -25.42
N ASP A 419 -13.28 7.55 -24.93
CA ASP A 419 -14.51 7.30 -24.21
C ASP A 419 -14.35 7.34 -22.68
N LEU A 420 -13.13 7.48 -22.17
CA LEU A 420 -12.76 7.41 -20.75
C LEU A 420 -12.23 8.75 -20.22
N ASN A 421 -12.45 8.99 -18.93
CA ASN A 421 -11.77 10.05 -18.19
C ASN A 421 -10.64 9.48 -17.33
N CYS A 422 -9.48 10.12 -17.38
CA CYS A 422 -8.48 9.97 -16.32
C CYS A 422 -9.00 10.62 -15.05
N LYS A 423 -9.41 9.80 -14.08
CA LYS A 423 -10.05 10.22 -12.84
C LYS A 423 -9.33 9.60 -11.65
N ASN A 424 -8.84 10.42 -10.73
CA ASN A 424 -8.04 9.98 -9.58
C ASN A 424 -6.78 9.19 -9.95
N SER A 425 -6.21 9.49 -11.13
CA SER A 425 -5.11 8.77 -11.78
C SER A 425 -5.45 7.34 -12.23
N ILE A 426 -6.74 7.05 -12.46
CA ILE A 426 -7.26 5.81 -13.03
C ILE A 426 -8.17 6.14 -14.23
N CYS A 427 -8.02 5.46 -15.36
CA CYS A 427 -8.93 5.58 -16.48
C CYS A 427 -10.30 4.99 -16.12
N THR A 428 -11.39 5.75 -16.29
CA THR A 428 -12.74 5.32 -15.88
C THR A 428 -13.77 5.76 -16.89
N LYS A 429 -14.80 4.93 -17.15
CA LYS A 429 -15.95 5.39 -17.93
C LYS A 429 -16.65 6.56 -17.21
N PRO A 430 -17.02 7.64 -17.92
CA PRO A 430 -17.92 8.65 -17.37
C PRO A 430 -19.20 7.96 -16.88
N ALA A 431 -19.71 8.37 -15.72
CA ALA A 431 -21.03 7.91 -15.30
C ALA A 431 -22.09 8.40 -16.30
N GLU A 432 -23.14 7.63 -16.58
CA GLU A 432 -24.20 8.05 -17.53
C GLU A 432 -24.80 9.43 -17.20
N SER A 433 -24.88 9.77 -15.90
CA SER A 433 -25.34 11.08 -15.43
C SER A 433 -24.36 12.23 -15.63
N GLN A 434 -23.11 11.97 -16.04
CA GLN A 434 -22.06 12.98 -16.20
C GLN A 434 -22.32 13.83 -17.45
N PRO A 435 -22.50 15.15 -17.34
CA PRO A 435 -22.74 15.99 -18.51
C PRO A 435 -21.54 16.05 -19.47
N GLY A 436 -21.77 16.57 -20.67
CA GLY A 436 -20.73 16.87 -21.65
C GLY A 436 -19.98 15.67 -22.23
N GLN A 437 -20.57 14.47 -22.16
CA GLN A 437 -20.10 13.27 -22.86
C GLN A 437 -20.19 13.43 -24.39
N VAL A 438 -19.58 12.50 -25.13
CA VAL A 438 -19.74 12.37 -26.59
C VAL A 438 -21.23 12.33 -26.96
N GLY A 439 -21.62 13.13 -27.96
CA GLY A 439 -23.01 13.24 -28.42
C GLY A 439 -23.89 14.18 -27.60
N ALA A 440 -23.44 14.72 -26.47
CA ALA A 440 -24.21 15.69 -25.69
C ALA A 440 -24.26 17.07 -26.38
N ASP A 441 -25.40 17.76 -26.26
CA ASP A 441 -25.53 19.15 -26.69
C ASP A 441 -24.56 20.07 -25.95
N CYS A 442 -23.91 20.98 -26.68
CA CYS A 442 -22.92 21.90 -26.14
C CYS A 442 -23.08 23.34 -26.66
N ASN A 443 -22.77 24.29 -25.78
CA ASN A 443 -22.86 25.73 -26.00
C ASN A 443 -22.07 26.46 -24.89
N SER A 444 -22.24 27.78 -24.76
CA SER A 444 -21.54 28.58 -23.74
C SER A 444 -21.95 28.30 -22.29
N LYS A 445 -23.02 27.50 -22.05
CA LYS A 445 -23.52 27.11 -20.73
C LYS A 445 -23.41 25.60 -20.48
N ALA A 446 -23.62 24.78 -21.50
CA ALA A 446 -23.40 23.33 -21.47
C ALA A 446 -22.06 23.02 -22.15
N VAL A 447 -21.02 22.69 -21.38
CA VAL A 447 -19.69 22.42 -21.95
C VAL A 447 -19.40 20.92 -21.99
N CYS A 448 -18.63 20.50 -23.00
CA CYS A 448 -18.11 19.14 -23.10
C CYS A 448 -17.06 18.84 -22.02
N GLN A 449 -16.75 17.57 -21.78
CA GLN A 449 -15.61 17.13 -20.98
C GLN A 449 -14.29 17.71 -21.55
N GLU A 450 -13.27 17.90 -20.71
CA GLU A 450 -12.08 18.70 -21.07
C GLU A 450 -11.28 18.13 -22.25
N HIS A 451 -11.36 16.81 -22.47
CA HIS A 451 -10.70 16.12 -23.57
C HIS A 451 -11.47 16.21 -24.91
N LEU A 452 -12.76 16.59 -24.89
CA LEU A 452 -13.63 16.69 -26.07
C LEU A 452 -13.69 18.12 -26.63
N ARG A 453 -14.21 18.24 -27.85
CA ARG A 453 -14.50 19.54 -28.51
C ARG A 453 -15.99 19.71 -28.74
N CYS A 454 -16.44 20.95 -28.64
CA CYS A 454 -17.79 21.37 -28.98
C CYS A 454 -17.80 21.89 -30.42
N GLU A 455 -18.39 21.14 -31.34
CA GLU A 455 -18.52 21.51 -32.76
C GLU A 455 -19.93 21.18 -33.23
N ASP A 456 -20.50 22.06 -34.07
CA ASP A 456 -21.91 21.99 -34.50
C ASP A 456 -22.93 21.86 -33.33
N LYS A 457 -22.57 22.43 -32.17
CA LYS A 457 -23.31 22.35 -30.90
C LYS A 457 -23.41 20.95 -30.30
N VAL A 458 -22.55 20.01 -30.71
CA VAL A 458 -22.46 18.67 -30.13
C VAL A 458 -21.03 18.39 -29.66
N CYS A 459 -20.90 17.68 -28.55
CA CYS A 459 -19.62 17.17 -28.06
C CYS A 459 -19.12 16.05 -28.97
N GLN A 460 -18.15 16.35 -29.82
CA GLN A 460 -17.67 15.42 -30.84
C GLN A 460 -16.80 14.32 -30.23
N PRO A 461 -16.88 13.07 -30.73
CA PRO A 461 -15.91 12.04 -30.40
C PRO A 461 -14.53 12.45 -30.90
N CYS A 462 -13.51 12.30 -30.06
CA CYS A 462 -12.12 12.50 -30.45
C CYS A 462 -11.44 11.17 -30.82
N ILE A 463 -10.26 11.24 -31.43
CA ILE A 463 -9.42 10.10 -31.76
C ILE A 463 -8.07 10.16 -31.05
N ALA A 464 -7.37 9.03 -31.04
CA ALA A 464 -6.00 8.93 -30.56
C ALA A 464 -5.05 9.86 -31.32
N ARG A 465 -4.08 10.39 -30.59
CA ARG A 465 -2.92 11.03 -31.17
C ARG A 465 -2.11 9.94 -31.88
N PHE A 466 -1.63 10.18 -33.10
CA PHE A 466 -0.91 9.14 -33.84
C PHE A 466 0.54 9.02 -33.36
N SER A 467 1.00 7.79 -33.12
CA SER A 467 2.41 7.47 -32.84
C SER A 467 3.27 7.69 -34.08
N LYS A 468 4.43 8.34 -33.94
CA LYS A 468 5.42 8.43 -35.02
C LYS A 468 6.04 7.07 -35.30
N LEU A 469 6.31 6.80 -36.56
CA LEU A 469 7.06 5.61 -36.94
C LEU A 469 8.56 5.80 -36.59
N PRO A 470 9.26 4.78 -36.06
CA PRO A 470 10.69 4.87 -35.79
C PRO A 470 11.47 4.97 -37.11
N ALA A 471 12.62 5.66 -37.08
CA ALA A 471 13.39 5.97 -38.29
C ALA A 471 13.92 4.73 -39.06
N ASN A 472 13.98 3.56 -38.42
CA ASN A 472 14.35 2.30 -39.06
C ASN A 472 13.09 1.54 -39.47
N ILE A 473 12.70 1.64 -40.74
CA ILE A 473 11.47 1.04 -41.33
C ILE A 473 11.37 -0.49 -41.14
N ARG A 474 12.49 -1.21 -40.86
CA ARG A 474 12.47 -2.64 -40.54
C ARG A 474 12.00 -2.94 -39.12
N LEU A 475 12.18 -2.00 -38.20
CA LEU A 475 11.37 -1.94 -36.99
C LEU A 475 10.04 -1.34 -37.45
N ARG A 476 8.98 -2.15 -37.48
CA ARG A 476 7.65 -1.56 -37.57
C ARG A 476 7.53 -0.56 -36.43
N ALA A 477 6.83 0.53 -36.69
CA ALA A 477 6.23 1.29 -35.61
C ALA A 477 5.26 0.34 -34.92
N ASN A 478 5.77 -0.31 -33.88
CA ASN A 478 4.90 -0.82 -32.87
C ASN A 478 4.25 0.44 -32.27
N PRO A 479 2.91 0.51 -32.07
CA PRO A 479 2.22 1.63 -31.40
C PRO A 479 2.63 1.82 -29.93
N HIS A 480 3.88 1.50 -29.62
CA HIS A 480 4.30 0.54 -28.61
C HIS A 480 5.85 0.57 -28.45
N ASP A 481 6.50 1.66 -28.85
CA ASP A 481 7.95 1.86 -28.79
C ASP A 481 8.31 2.79 -27.63
N LYS A 482 9.24 2.38 -26.77
CA LYS A 482 9.77 3.16 -25.63
C LYS A 482 10.48 4.46 -26.05
N ASP A 483 10.90 4.57 -27.30
CA ASP A 483 11.50 5.77 -27.90
C ASP A 483 10.50 6.45 -28.88
N GLY A 484 9.22 6.03 -28.88
CA GLY A 484 8.18 6.44 -29.81
C GLY A 484 7.46 7.73 -29.43
N ALA A 485 7.80 8.84 -30.11
CA ALA A 485 7.13 10.13 -29.91
C ALA A 485 5.79 10.24 -30.65
N CYS A 486 4.86 11.06 -30.16
CA CYS A 486 3.63 11.38 -30.88
C CYS A 486 3.84 12.42 -31.98
N HIS A 487 2.99 12.38 -33.00
CA HIS A 487 2.79 13.49 -33.93
C HIS A 487 2.16 14.69 -33.18
N PRO A 488 2.76 15.91 -33.26
CA PRO A 488 2.08 17.13 -32.83
C PRO A 488 0.83 17.38 -33.69
N ASP A 489 -0.13 18.14 -33.16
CA ASP A 489 -1.40 18.44 -33.85
C ASP A 489 -1.19 19.19 -35.19
N SER A 490 -0.03 19.81 -35.38
CA SER A 490 0.39 20.46 -36.63
C SER A 490 0.71 19.50 -37.78
N ASP A 491 1.02 18.22 -37.50
CA ASP A 491 1.43 17.25 -38.53
C ASP A 491 0.23 16.76 -39.37
N PHE A 492 -1.00 16.93 -38.87
CA PHE A 492 -2.23 16.49 -39.55
C PHE A 492 -3.33 17.56 -39.56
N PRO A 493 -3.12 18.71 -40.25
CA PRO A 493 -4.07 19.84 -40.24
C PRO A 493 -5.40 19.58 -40.96
N PHE A 494 -5.57 18.41 -41.60
CA PHE A 494 -6.75 18.02 -42.38
C PHE A 494 -7.46 16.77 -41.85
N LEU A 495 -7.33 16.43 -40.57
CA LEU A 495 -8.06 15.30 -39.97
C LEU A 495 -9.57 15.58 -39.94
N MET A 496 -10.37 14.62 -40.42
CA MET A 496 -11.83 14.68 -40.32
C MET A 496 -12.39 14.40 -38.91
N ARG A 497 -11.54 14.04 -37.95
CA ARG A 497 -11.88 13.90 -36.53
C ARG A 497 -10.78 14.52 -35.68
N ASN A 498 -11.18 15.27 -34.66
CA ASN A 498 -10.25 15.93 -33.76
C ASN A 498 -9.47 14.91 -32.92
N ILE A 499 -8.17 15.17 -32.73
CA ILE A 499 -7.38 14.53 -31.69
C ILE A 499 -7.90 14.99 -30.31
N CYS A 500 -7.92 14.09 -29.33
CA CYS A 500 -8.38 14.42 -27.97
C CYS A 500 -7.53 15.57 -27.38
N ASN A 501 -8.22 16.58 -26.83
CA ASN A 501 -7.56 17.72 -26.20
C ASN A 501 -6.79 17.24 -24.96
N LYS A 502 -5.53 17.65 -24.82
CA LYS A 502 -4.81 17.46 -23.55
C LYS A 502 -5.37 18.47 -22.54
N PRO A 503 -6.00 18.03 -21.42
CA PRO A 503 -6.47 18.95 -20.40
C PRO A 503 -5.29 19.67 -19.76
N LEU A 504 -5.51 20.90 -19.28
CA LEU A 504 -4.50 21.60 -18.50
C LEU A 504 -4.23 20.85 -17.18
N PRO A 505 -3.00 20.86 -16.65
CA PRO A 505 -2.67 20.21 -15.37
C PRO A 505 -3.59 20.66 -14.24
N PHE A 506 -3.87 19.77 -13.28
CA PHE A 506 -4.76 20.02 -12.13
C PHE A 506 -4.47 21.34 -11.39
N HIS A 507 -3.20 21.72 -11.25
CA HIS A 507 -2.78 22.94 -10.55
C HIS A 507 -2.83 24.21 -11.41
N SER A 508 -3.19 24.10 -12.70
CA SER A 508 -3.29 25.26 -13.59
C SER A 508 -4.49 26.11 -13.19
N PRO A 509 -4.32 27.41 -12.87
CA PRO A 509 -5.44 28.30 -12.57
C PRO A 509 -6.33 28.56 -13.81
N ALA A 510 -5.84 28.20 -15.01
CA ALA A 510 -6.60 28.23 -16.25
C ALA A 510 -7.35 26.91 -16.56
N ARG A 511 -7.19 25.85 -15.75
CA ARG A 511 -7.97 24.62 -15.90
C ARG A 511 -9.45 24.93 -15.70
N ARG A 512 -10.29 24.51 -16.64
CA ARG A 512 -11.73 24.80 -16.60
C ARG A 512 -12.45 23.85 -15.65
N GLY A 513 -12.01 22.60 -15.60
CA GLY A 513 -12.69 21.49 -14.96
C GLY A 513 -13.59 20.73 -15.93
N ASN A 514 -13.82 19.46 -15.62
CA ASN A 514 -14.87 18.66 -16.25
C ASN A 514 -16.26 19.18 -15.82
N PRO A 515 -17.28 19.08 -16.68
CA PRO A 515 -18.64 19.43 -16.34
C PRO A 515 -19.23 18.39 -15.36
N CYS A 516 -20.09 18.84 -14.44
CA CYS A 516 -20.63 18.02 -13.36
C CYS A 516 -22.05 18.44 -12.96
N THR A 517 -22.75 17.53 -12.28
CA THR A 517 -24.00 17.82 -11.54
C THR A 517 -23.99 17.24 -10.14
N SER A 518 -23.04 16.35 -9.84
CA SER A 518 -22.78 15.78 -8.53
C SER A 518 -21.27 15.74 -8.28
N ILE A 519 -20.88 15.61 -7.00
CA ILE A 519 -19.48 15.40 -6.62
C ILE A 519 -18.88 14.13 -7.24
N ALA A 520 -19.70 13.10 -7.48
CA ALA A 520 -19.24 11.84 -8.05
C ALA A 520 -18.73 11.97 -9.50
N HIS A 521 -18.92 13.11 -10.17
CA HIS A 521 -18.40 13.37 -11.52
C HIS A 521 -17.00 13.99 -11.51
N CYS A 522 -16.52 14.45 -10.35
CA CYS A 522 -15.25 15.15 -10.20
C CYS A 522 -14.15 14.23 -9.65
N ASP A 523 -12.91 14.70 -9.76
CA ASP A 523 -11.78 14.12 -9.05
C ASP A 523 -11.88 14.39 -7.53
N ILE A 524 -11.17 13.58 -6.75
CA ILE A 524 -11.19 13.59 -5.28
C ILE A 524 -10.64 14.90 -4.68
N ASN A 525 -9.72 15.55 -5.39
CA ASN A 525 -9.19 16.88 -5.10
C ASN A 525 -10.10 18.02 -5.58
N GLU A 526 -11.26 17.73 -6.19
CA GLU A 526 -12.19 18.69 -6.75
C GLU A 526 -13.58 18.62 -6.10
N PHE A 527 -14.41 19.63 -6.35
CA PHE A 527 -15.84 19.59 -6.02
C PHE A 527 -16.66 20.20 -7.14
N CYS A 528 -17.92 19.79 -7.25
CA CYS A 528 -18.82 20.33 -8.26
C CYS A 528 -19.34 21.72 -7.83
N ASP A 529 -18.98 22.75 -8.59
CA ASP A 529 -19.36 24.15 -8.35
C ASP A 529 -19.91 24.77 -9.64
N TRP A 530 -21.15 25.27 -9.59
CA TRP A 530 -21.85 25.87 -10.75
C TRP A 530 -21.79 25.04 -12.04
N GLY A 531 -21.80 23.71 -11.92
CA GLY A 531 -21.77 22.78 -13.05
C GLY A 531 -20.38 22.42 -13.58
N LEU A 532 -19.30 22.85 -12.92
CA LEU A 532 -17.91 22.50 -13.25
C LEU A 532 -17.18 21.95 -12.02
N CYS A 533 -16.31 20.98 -12.22
CA CYS A 533 -15.39 20.53 -11.19
C CYS A 533 -14.32 21.61 -10.92
N LYS A 534 -14.14 21.99 -9.66
CA LYS A 534 -13.18 23.01 -9.23
C LYS A 534 -12.26 22.48 -8.14
N PRO A 535 -10.96 22.86 -8.13
CA PRO A 535 -10.03 22.49 -7.08
C PRO A 535 -10.58 22.81 -5.68
N CYS A 536 -10.61 21.81 -4.82
CA CYS A 536 -11.17 21.91 -3.48
C CYS A 536 -10.11 22.43 -2.51
N THR A 537 -10.38 23.59 -1.90
CA THR A 537 -9.48 24.27 -0.94
C THR A 537 -9.94 24.24 0.51
N GLU A 538 -11.21 23.87 0.77
CA GLU A 538 -11.77 23.78 2.13
C GLU A 538 -12.94 22.78 2.21
N GLY A 539 -12.96 21.91 3.24
CA GLY A 539 -14.01 20.89 3.42
C GLY A 539 -13.89 19.72 2.42
N CYS A 540 -12.66 19.41 2.04
CA CYS A 540 -12.27 18.43 1.03
C CYS A 540 -11.86 17.10 1.68
N LEU A 541 -11.57 16.07 0.89
CA LEU A 541 -11.23 14.74 1.40
C LEU A 541 -10.07 14.85 2.41
N GLY A 542 -10.25 14.27 3.60
CA GLY A 542 -9.26 14.27 4.67
C GLY A 542 -9.13 15.54 5.49
N MET A 543 -9.86 16.59 5.13
CA MET A 543 -9.99 17.75 6.01
C MET A 543 -10.94 17.41 7.15
N THR A 544 -10.72 18.03 8.32
CA THR A 544 -11.68 17.99 9.42
C THR A 544 -13.02 18.56 8.96
N CYS A 545 -14.11 17.90 9.35
CA CYS A 545 -15.45 18.36 9.03
C CYS A 545 -15.69 19.75 9.64
N ARG A 546 -16.47 20.57 8.92
CA ARG A 546 -16.99 21.82 9.52
C ARG A 546 -17.95 21.48 10.66
N THR A 547 -18.19 22.45 11.55
CA THR A 547 -19.07 22.34 12.74
C THR A 547 -20.51 21.88 12.47
N ASN A 548 -20.92 21.81 11.20
CA ASN A 548 -22.23 21.31 10.75
C ASN A 548 -22.15 19.91 10.11
N ASN A 549 -21.05 19.17 10.28
CA ASN A 549 -20.75 17.87 9.68
C ASN A 549 -20.87 17.84 8.14
N LYS A 550 -20.70 18.99 7.46
CA LYS A 550 -20.72 19.08 6.00
C LYS A 550 -19.32 19.05 5.39
N CYS A 551 -19.23 18.37 4.26
CA CYS A 551 -18.07 18.26 3.39
C CYS A 551 -18.49 18.64 1.97
N LYS A 552 -17.58 19.26 1.20
CA LYS A 552 -17.82 19.59 -0.22
C LYS A 552 -17.58 18.39 -1.13
N SER A 553 -16.58 17.58 -0.79
CA SER A 553 -16.15 16.42 -1.59
C SER A 553 -16.83 15.09 -1.20
N GLY A 554 -17.82 15.10 -0.30
CA GLY A 554 -18.42 13.86 0.20
C GLY A 554 -19.19 14.02 1.51
N PHE A 555 -19.00 13.09 2.43
CA PHE A 555 -19.70 13.06 3.72
C PHE A 555 -18.72 13.15 4.90
N CYS A 556 -19.20 13.53 6.08
CA CYS A 556 -18.39 13.47 7.30
C CYS A 556 -18.40 12.06 7.90
N ASN A 557 -17.24 11.42 8.01
CA ASN A 557 -17.07 10.11 8.61
C ASN A 557 -17.19 10.14 10.14
N ASN A 558 -17.25 8.96 10.76
CA ASN A 558 -17.39 8.83 12.22
C ASN A 558 -16.18 9.38 13.02
N TYR A 559 -15.06 9.64 12.36
CA TYR A 559 -13.82 10.16 12.95
C TYR A 559 -13.69 11.69 12.83
N GLY A 560 -14.68 12.37 12.22
CA GLY A 560 -14.70 13.82 12.06
C GLY A 560 -13.95 14.35 10.83
N PHE A 561 -13.75 13.52 9.79
CA PHE A 561 -13.11 13.88 8.52
C PHE A 561 -14.02 13.69 7.32
N CYS A 562 -13.78 14.45 6.26
CA CYS A 562 -14.48 14.31 5.00
C CYS A 562 -14.01 13.07 4.22
N ASP A 563 -14.95 12.20 3.84
CA ASP A 563 -14.71 10.92 3.16
C ASP A 563 -15.63 10.71 1.92
N LEU A 564 -15.29 9.73 1.07
CA LEU A 564 -15.92 9.52 -0.24
C LEU A 564 -17.32 8.88 -0.17
N PRO A 565 -18.35 9.48 -0.81
CA PRO A 565 -19.68 8.89 -0.85
C PRO A 565 -19.67 7.62 -1.71
N GLY A 566 -19.90 6.46 -1.11
CA GLY A 566 -20.06 5.19 -1.83
C GLY A 566 -19.49 3.97 -1.11
N LEU A 567 -18.41 4.15 -0.32
CA LEU A 567 -17.95 3.11 0.60
C LEU A 567 -19.04 2.88 1.64
N LYS A 568 -19.48 1.62 1.79
CA LYS A 568 -20.60 1.27 2.68
C LYS A 568 -20.31 1.79 4.09
N LYS A 569 -21.28 2.47 4.70
CA LYS A 569 -21.27 2.73 6.14
C LYS A 569 -21.34 1.39 6.87
N VAL A 570 -20.19 0.76 7.12
CA VAL A 570 -20.08 -0.27 8.12
C VAL A 570 -20.22 0.44 9.47
N ALA A 571 -21.37 0.24 10.10
CA ALA A 571 -21.63 0.84 11.40
C ALA A 571 -20.77 0.12 12.45
N HIS A 572 -19.80 0.82 13.01
CA HIS A 572 -18.93 0.35 14.08
C HIS A 572 -19.38 0.89 15.44
N GLY A 573 -19.08 0.12 16.49
CA GLY A 573 -19.38 0.44 17.89
C GLY A 573 -20.54 -0.38 18.50
N PRO A 574 -20.62 -0.48 19.84
CA PRO A 574 -21.60 -1.33 20.55
C PRO A 574 -23.09 -1.01 20.29
N GLY A 575 -23.40 0.13 19.69
CA GLY A 575 -24.76 0.54 19.32
C GLY A 575 -25.17 0.19 17.88
N ALA A 576 -24.26 -0.28 17.02
CA ALA A 576 -24.53 -0.49 15.59
C ALA A 576 -25.65 -1.50 15.27
N TRP A 577 -25.94 -2.40 16.22
CA TRP A 577 -26.99 -3.42 16.10
C TRP A 577 -28.32 -3.02 16.79
N ALA A 578 -28.34 -1.94 17.58
CA ALA A 578 -29.51 -1.54 18.37
C ALA A 578 -30.74 -1.12 17.53
N GLY A 579 -30.55 -0.82 16.24
CA GLY A 579 -31.63 -0.45 15.31
C GLY A 579 -32.33 -1.62 14.62
N LYS A 580 -31.77 -2.84 14.64
CA LYS A 580 -32.43 -4.02 14.05
C LYS A 580 -33.39 -4.62 15.07
N LYS A 581 -34.68 -4.23 15.00
CA LYS A 581 -35.75 -4.94 15.70
C LYS A 581 -35.62 -6.45 15.42
N PRO A 582 -35.49 -7.31 16.45
CA PRO A 582 -35.61 -8.74 16.26
C PRO A 582 -36.99 -9.04 15.65
N LYS A 583 -37.06 -9.95 14.67
CA LYS A 583 -38.33 -10.64 14.41
C LYS A 583 -38.69 -11.40 15.67
N GLU A 584 -39.96 -11.34 16.06
CA GLU A 584 -40.46 -12.00 17.27
C GLU A 584 -40.14 -13.50 17.22
N ALA A 585 -39.24 -13.93 18.10
CA ALA A 585 -39.15 -15.30 18.57
C ALA A 585 -39.87 -15.36 19.92
N GLU A 586 -40.57 -16.46 20.18
CA GLU A 586 -41.65 -16.53 21.16
C GLU A 586 -41.21 -16.32 22.62
N ARG A 587 -42.12 -15.78 23.43
CA ARG A 587 -41.92 -15.56 24.87
C ARG A 587 -41.84 -16.90 25.62
N GLY A 588 -40.69 -17.20 26.21
CA GLY A 588 -40.45 -18.44 26.97
C GLY A 588 -39.87 -18.23 28.38
N GLN A 589 -40.64 -17.59 29.26
CA GLN A 589 -40.47 -17.51 30.72
C GLN A 589 -39.19 -16.87 31.32
N ALA A 590 -39.36 -16.33 32.54
CA ALA A 590 -38.36 -15.56 33.27
C ALA A 590 -37.96 -16.24 34.59
N GLY A 591 -36.71 -16.06 35.03
CA GLY A 591 -36.29 -16.45 36.38
C GLY A 591 -34.82 -16.18 36.70
N GLY A 592 -34.57 -15.44 37.78
CA GLY A 592 -33.40 -15.66 38.64
C GLY A 592 -32.05 -15.00 38.30
N THR A 593 -31.86 -13.77 38.78
CA THR A 593 -30.67 -13.28 39.53
C THR A 593 -29.22 -13.54 39.06
N LYS A 594 -28.48 -12.41 38.94
CA LYS A 594 -27.05 -12.17 39.27
C LYS A 594 -25.97 -13.19 38.82
N GLY A 595 -25.10 -12.71 37.93
CA GLY A 595 -23.76 -13.27 37.68
C GLY A 595 -23.26 -12.91 36.28
N ASN A 596 -22.00 -12.47 36.16
CA ASN A 596 -21.36 -12.31 34.85
C ASN A 596 -21.21 -13.69 34.22
N LYS A 597 -22.02 -14.01 33.20
CA LYS A 597 -21.91 -15.27 32.46
C LYS A 597 -20.92 -15.10 31.31
N VAL A 598 -19.78 -15.76 31.42
CA VAL A 598 -18.97 -16.14 30.26
C VAL A 598 -19.86 -16.99 29.35
N LEU A 599 -19.90 -16.66 28.06
CA LEU A 599 -20.64 -17.41 27.05
C LEU A 599 -19.80 -18.60 26.60
N ASP A 600 -19.92 -19.71 27.33
CA ASP A 600 -19.25 -20.97 27.04
C ASP A 600 -19.99 -21.72 25.92
N VAL A 601 -19.95 -21.14 24.72
CA VAL A 601 -20.57 -21.68 23.50
C VAL A 601 -19.52 -21.65 22.39
N PRO A 602 -19.21 -22.80 21.74
CA PRO A 602 -18.25 -22.81 20.64
C PRO A 602 -18.77 -21.95 19.49
N VAL A 603 -18.19 -20.76 19.32
CA VAL A 603 -18.51 -19.85 18.22
C VAL A 603 -18.07 -20.54 16.94
N LYS A 604 -19.05 -20.96 16.13
CA LYS A 604 -18.82 -21.72 14.90
C LYS A 604 -18.27 -20.81 13.81
N VAL A 605 -16.98 -20.49 13.90
CA VAL A 605 -16.23 -19.76 12.87
C VAL A 605 -16.32 -20.58 11.58
N ASN A 606 -16.95 -19.99 10.56
CA ASN A 606 -17.14 -20.65 9.27
C ASN A 606 -15.86 -20.55 8.44
N ILE A 607 -14.86 -21.35 8.79
CA ILE A 607 -13.61 -21.48 8.03
C ILE A 607 -13.97 -21.97 6.61
N PRO A 608 -13.58 -21.25 5.54
CA PRO A 608 -13.74 -21.74 4.18
C PRO A 608 -13.04 -23.10 4.05
N LYS A 609 -13.77 -24.12 3.61
CA LYS A 609 -13.19 -25.43 3.31
C LYS A 609 -12.47 -25.35 1.97
N ASP A 610 -11.17 -25.10 2.00
CA ASP A 610 -10.32 -25.37 0.85
C ASP A 610 -10.48 -26.85 0.45
N LYS A 611 -10.73 -27.09 -0.84
CA LYS A 611 -10.92 -28.45 -1.36
C LYS A 611 -9.56 -29.15 -1.42
N VAL A 612 -9.30 -30.01 -0.43
CA VAL A 612 -8.25 -31.02 -0.51
C VAL A 612 -8.52 -31.89 -1.76
N MET A 613 -7.58 -31.90 -2.71
CA MET A 613 -7.61 -32.84 -3.84
C MET A 613 -7.02 -34.18 -3.40
N GLU A 614 -7.67 -35.30 -3.76
CA GLU A 614 -7.14 -36.65 -3.51
C GLU A 614 -5.86 -36.90 -4.32
N THR A 615 -4.70 -36.84 -3.69
CA THR A 615 -3.48 -37.48 -4.23
C THR A 615 -3.51 -38.97 -3.91
N GLY A 616 -3.88 -39.83 -4.87
CA GLY A 616 -3.76 -41.28 -4.69
C GLY A 616 -4.68 -42.22 -5.47
N LYS A 617 -5.10 -41.91 -6.70
CA LYS A 617 -5.73 -42.92 -7.56
C LYS A 617 -4.71 -43.64 -8.43
N ALA A 618 -4.70 -44.97 -8.33
CA ALA A 618 -3.86 -45.83 -9.15
C ALA A 618 -4.22 -45.72 -10.64
N VAL A 619 -3.20 -45.78 -11.49
CA VAL A 619 -3.37 -45.86 -12.94
C VAL A 619 -3.86 -47.27 -13.30
N PRO A 620 -4.99 -47.43 -14.03
CA PRO A 620 -5.38 -48.72 -14.58
C PRO A 620 -4.39 -49.14 -15.68
N THR A 621 -4.03 -50.43 -15.67
CA THR A 621 -3.23 -51.10 -16.71
C THR A 621 -3.96 -51.18 -18.05
#